data_AF-A0A511YRB8-F1
#
_entry.id   AF-A0A511YRB8-F1
#
_cell.length_a   1.000
_cell.length_b   1.000
_cell.length_c   1.000
_cell.angle_alpha   90.00
_cell.angle_beta   90.00
_cell.angle_gamma   90.00
#
_symmetry.space_group_name_H-M   'P 1'
#
loop_
_entity.id
_entity.type
_entity.pdbx_description
1 polymer ?
#
loop_
_entity_poly.entity_id
_entity_poly.type
_entity_poly.pdbx_seq_one_letter_code
_entity_poly.pdbx_strand_id
1 'polypeptide(L)' 'MSQSLVKNYVHIVFSTKNREDFIDENVEQELFSYIAALCKDFGSIALHIGGTDNHIHILCSL' A
#
# COMPACT_ATOMS: atom_id res chain seq x y z
N MET A 1 16.22 -13.93 -26.92
CA MET A 1 15.82 -13.98 -25.50
C MET A 1 14.65 -13.05 -25.31
N SER A 2 13.51 -13.55 -24.84
CA SER A 2 12.36 -12.69 -24.51
C SER A 2 12.69 -11.89 -23.24
N GLN A 3 12.51 -10.58 -23.29
CA GLN A 3 12.73 -9.68 -22.16
C GLN A 3 11.53 -8.73 -22.09
N SER A 4 10.91 -8.62 -20.92
CA SER A 4 9.81 -7.70 -20.69
C SER A 4 10.38 -6.36 -20.23
N LEU A 5 10.41 -5.39 -21.13
CA LEU A 5 10.82 -4.01 -20.85
C LEU A 5 9.60 -3.19 -20.43
N VAL A 6 9.17 -3.35 -19.19
CA VAL A 6 7.99 -2.68 -18.64
C VAL A 6 8.28 -2.15 -17.25
N LYS A 7 7.64 -1.03 -16.90
CA LYS A 7 7.55 -0.52 -15.53
C LYS A 7 6.07 -0.50 -15.15
N ASN A 8 5.66 -1.41 -14.27
CA ASN A 8 4.27 -1.52 -13.85
C ASN A 8 4.07 -0.77 -12.55
N TYR A 9 3.38 0.36 -12.61
CA TYR A 9 2.95 1.09 -11.43
C TYR A 9 1.49 0.74 -11.15
N VAL A 10 1.20 0.29 -9.93
CA VAL A 10 -0.14 -0.14 -9.52
C VAL A 10 -0.59 0.67 -8.32
N HIS A 11 -1.82 1.18 -8.40
CA HIS A 11 -2.50 1.84 -7.30
C HIS A 11 -3.51 0.87 -6.68
N ILE A 12 -3.21 0.40 -5.48
CA ILE A 12 -4.04 -0.55 -4.73
C ILE A 12 -4.80 0.24 -3.67
N VAL A 13 -6.12 0.05 -3.62
CA VAL A 13 -6.99 0.70 -2.65
C VAL A 13 -7.92 -0.33 -2.02
N PHE A 14 -8.00 -0.32 -0.69
CA PHE A 14 -8.98 -1.12 0.05
C PHE A 14 -9.39 -0.42 1.34
N SER A 15 -10.57 -0.75 1.84
CA SER A 15 -11.14 -0.14 3.05
C SER A 15 -11.10 -1.07 4.25
N THR A 16 -11.25 -0.47 5.44
CA THR A 16 -11.64 -1.18 6.65
C THR A 16 -12.98 -1.90 6.46
N LYS A 17 -13.25 -2.87 7.33
CA LYS A 17 -14.53 -3.58 7.34
C LYS A 17 -15.66 -2.55 7.55
N ASN A 18 -16.71 -2.63 6.72
CA ASN A 18 -17.85 -1.71 6.73
C ASN A 18 -17.50 -0.22 6.54
N ARG A 19 -16.27 0.13 6.15
CA ARG A 19 -15.75 1.51 6.12
C ARG A 19 -15.82 2.21 7.48
N GLU A 20 -15.64 1.46 8.56
CA GLU A 20 -15.52 2.03 9.90
C GLU A 20 -14.18 2.79 10.02
N ASP A 21 -14.19 3.93 10.69
CA ASP A 21 -13.05 4.84 10.81
C ASP A 21 -12.03 4.31 11.85
N PHE A 22 -11.35 3.21 11.52
CA PHE A 22 -10.39 2.51 12.38
C PHE A 22 -8.93 2.88 12.16
N ILE A 23 -8.62 3.69 11.15
CA ILE A 23 -7.26 4.17 10.88
C ILE A 23 -7.11 5.52 11.59
N ASP A 24 -6.96 5.48 12.90
CA ASP A 24 -6.70 6.68 13.72
C ASP A 24 -5.20 6.97 13.88
N GLU A 25 -4.87 8.11 14.47
CA GLU A 25 -3.49 8.57 14.68
C GLU A 25 -2.61 7.58 15.46
N ASN A 26 -3.21 6.68 16.27
CA ASN A 26 -2.46 5.70 17.05
C ASN A 26 -2.00 4.51 16.20
N VAL A 27 -2.72 4.20 15.10
CA VAL A 27 -2.45 3.02 14.26
C VAL A 27 -1.93 3.37 12.87
N GLU A 28 -2.18 4.58 12.37
CA GLU A 28 -1.85 4.97 10.99
C GLU A 28 -0.37 4.74 10.66
N GLN A 29 0.53 5.25 11.50
CA GLN A 29 1.98 5.17 11.25
C GLN A 29 2.48 3.72 11.28
N GLU A 30 1.98 2.90 12.21
CA GLU A 30 2.34 1.49 12.31
C GLU A 30 1.81 0.72 11.10
N LEU A 31 0.53 0.93 10.74
CA LEU A 31 -0.11 0.30 9.59
C LEU A 31 0.65 0.59 8.29
N PHE A 32 0.99 1.85 8.03
CA PHE A 32 1.71 2.23 6.82
C PHE A 32 3.12 1.64 6.78
N SER A 33 3.82 1.63 7.91
CA SER A 33 5.16 1.04 8.04
C SER A 33 5.14 -0.47 7.81
N TYR A 34 4.13 -1.15 8.37
CA TYR A 34 3.93 -2.59 8.19
C TYR A 34 3.69 -2.95 6.72
N ILE A 35 2.82 -2.20 6.04
CA ILE A 35 2.54 -2.42 4.62
C ILE A 35 3.76 -2.11 3.75
N ALA A 36 4.54 -1.08 4.06
CA ALA A 36 5.79 -0.79 3.36
C ALA A 36 6.78 -1.98 3.45
N ALA A 37 6.90 -2.58 4.64
CA ALA A 37 7.74 -3.75 4.84
C ALA A 37 7.25 -4.95 4.02
N LEU A 38 5.94 -5.24 4.01
CA LEU A 38 5.36 -6.30 3.19
C LEU A 38 5.62 -6.08 1.70
N CYS A 39 5.34 -4.87 1.20
CA CYS A 39 5.62 -4.48 -0.18
C CYS A 39 7.08 -4.77 -0.58
N LYS A 40 8.03 -4.41 0.29
CA LYS A 40 9.45 -4.70 0.08
C LYS A 40 9.75 -6.21 0.06
N ASP A 41 9.20 -6.96 1.00
CA ASP A 41 9.44 -8.41 1.13
C ASP A 41 8.88 -9.20 -0.06
N PHE A 42 7.79 -8.72 -0.68
CA PHE A 42 7.23 -9.28 -1.92
C PHE A 42 7.87 -8.72 -3.21
N GLY A 43 8.94 -7.94 -3.11
CA GLY A 43 9.61 -7.34 -4.28
C GLY A 43 8.80 -6.24 -4.97
N SER A 44 7.71 -5.79 -4.37
CA SER A 44 6.78 -4.78 -4.90
C SER A 44 6.96 -3.44 -4.17
N ILE A 45 8.01 -2.69 -4.50
CA ILE A 45 8.41 -1.49 -3.75
C ILE A 45 7.26 -0.48 -3.68
N ALA A 46 6.82 -0.14 -2.46
CA ALA A 46 5.87 0.95 -2.24
C ALA A 46 6.57 2.30 -2.44
N LEU A 47 6.05 3.09 -3.37
CA LEU A 47 6.51 4.45 -3.68
C LEU A 47 5.77 5.49 -2.84
N HIS A 48 4.50 5.23 -2.55
CA HIS A 48 3.70 6.03 -1.63
C HIS A 48 2.69 5.13 -0.92
N ILE A 49 2.53 5.36 0.38
CA ILE A 49 1.42 4.82 1.17
C ILE A 49 0.74 6.00 1.86
N GLY A 50 -0.58 6.00 1.87
CA GLY A 50 -1.40 7.02 2.53
C GLY A 50 -2.83 6.51 2.66
N GLY A 51 -3.75 7.33 3.17
CA GLY A 51 -5.12 6.88 3.38
C GLY A 51 -6.00 7.95 3.97
N THR A 52 -7.16 7.50 4.44
CA THR A 52 -8.05 8.22 5.34
C THR A 52 -8.43 7.28 6.48
N ASP A 53 -9.29 7.74 7.38
CA ASP A 53 -9.69 7.02 8.58
C ASP A 53 -10.29 5.63 8.31
N ASN A 54 -10.75 5.32 7.09
CA ASN A 54 -11.39 4.05 6.74
C ASN A 54 -10.84 3.35 5.49
N HIS A 55 -9.82 3.88 4.81
CA HIS A 55 -9.22 3.19 3.67
C HIS A 55 -7.79 3.62 3.40
N ILE A 56 -7.05 2.73 2.76
CA ILE A 56 -5.64 2.94 2.43
C ILE A 56 -5.41 2.95 0.92
N HIS A 57 -4.45 3.75 0.51
CA HIS A 57 -3.92 3.89 -0.83
C HIS A 57 -2.45 3.47 -0.86
N ILE A 58 -2.09 2.57 -1.77
CA ILE A 58 -0.72 2.10 -1.97
C ILE A 58 -0.37 2.29 -3.44
N LEU A 59 0.66 3.08 -3.73
CA LEU A 59 1.30 3.12 -5.03
C LEU A 59 2.56 2.26 -4.96
N CYS A 60 2.65 1.18 -5.73
CA CYS A 60 3.84 0.33 -5.80
C CYS A 60 4.31 0.08 -7.23
N SER A 61 5.57 -0.32 -7.35
CA SER A 61 6.14 -0.87 -8.59
C SER A 61 6.19 -2.39 -8.50
N LEU A 62 5.69 -3.07 -9.53
CA LEU A 62 5.82 -4.51 -9.74
C LEU A 62 6.96 -4.85 -10.69
#